data_AF-A0A150HPT9-F1
#
_entry.id   AF-A0A150HPT9-F1
#
_cell.length_a   1.000
_cell.length_b   1.000
_cell.length_c   1.000
_cell.angle_alpha   90.00
_cell.angle_beta   90.00
_cell.angle_gamma   90.00
#
_symmetry.space_group_name_H-M   'P 1'
#
loop_
_entity.id
_entity.type
_entity.pdbx_description
1 polymer ?
#
loop_
_entity_poly.entity_id
_entity_poly.type
_entity_poly.pdbx_seq_one_letter_code
_entity_poly.pdbx_strand_id
1 'polypeptide(L)'
;MDILAYENDEQDALLDKLVSPWLPERDISNIYLRQLPYRKLDKIFAAKEEDRPKLMSQYLDEWYGASKREPYHDRHKSSFFPGYWSLEAAAVTVILRIDDGIYRDKSYYPKDLVDFARSQYTPLDQQGNTESDDTRLRCVAGEICPQSGEWYSPANNMEKRHFDQGETMPETPNNPWGETIWYLDLSN
;
A
#
# COMPACT_ATOMS: atom_id res chain seq x y z
N MET A 1 14.96 -12.00 6.19
CA MET A 1 13.71 -12.75 6.46
C MET A 1 13.31 -12.51 7.92
N ASP A 2 13.21 -11.28 8.41
CA ASP A 2 12.46 -10.07 8.00
C ASP A 2 11.17 -9.92 8.83
N ILE A 3 11.10 -8.79 9.50
CA ILE A 3 10.19 -8.33 10.58
C ILE A 3 8.70 -8.63 10.40
N LEU A 4 8.25 -8.99 9.19
CA LEU A 4 6.84 -9.26 8.88
C LEU A 4 6.31 -10.58 9.45
N ALA A 5 7.19 -11.49 9.91
CA ALA A 5 6.80 -12.79 10.47
C ALA A 5 7.24 -13.00 11.92
N TYR A 6 7.78 -11.99 12.61
CA TYR A 6 8.16 -12.14 14.02
C TYR A 6 6.90 -12.39 14.86
N GLU A 7 6.77 -13.63 15.37
CA GLU A 7 5.63 -14.14 16.16
C GLU A 7 4.28 -14.25 15.42
N ASN A 8 4.26 -14.29 14.08
CA ASN A 8 3.03 -14.56 13.32
C ASN A 8 3.15 -15.84 12.48
N ASP A 9 3.09 -16.98 13.16
CA ASP A 9 3.21 -18.32 12.55
C ASP A 9 1.92 -18.76 11.83
N GLU A 10 0.79 -18.07 12.05
CA GLU A 10 -0.50 -18.42 11.43
C GLU A 10 -0.65 -17.75 10.06
N GLN A 11 -0.70 -18.57 9.01
CA GLN A 11 -0.96 -18.08 7.67
C GLN A 11 -2.44 -17.69 7.48
N ASP A 12 -2.69 -16.57 6.83
CA ASP A 12 -4.02 -16.12 6.44
C ASP A 12 -4.05 -15.79 4.94
N ALA A 13 -5.01 -16.39 4.24
CA ALA A 13 -5.15 -16.30 2.79
C ALA A 13 -5.37 -14.88 2.28
N LEU A 14 -6.03 -13.99 3.04
CA LEU A 14 -6.17 -12.60 2.63
C LEU A 14 -4.84 -11.87 2.80
N LEU A 15 -4.22 -12.00 3.97
CA LEU A 15 -2.95 -11.33 4.24
C LEU A 15 -1.87 -11.76 3.25
N ASP A 16 -1.75 -13.07 2.99
CA ASP A 16 -0.78 -13.61 2.03
C ASP A 16 -1.03 -13.06 0.62
N LYS A 17 -2.28 -12.95 0.16
CA LYS A 17 -2.61 -12.32 -1.13
C LYS A 17 -2.30 -10.83 -1.17
N LEU A 18 -2.46 -10.13 -0.05
CA LEU A 18 -2.18 -8.69 0.01
C LEU A 18 -0.66 -8.42 -0.04
N VAL A 19 0.17 -9.30 0.52
CA VAL A 19 1.63 -9.11 0.55
C VAL A 19 2.35 -9.81 -0.60
N SER A 20 1.68 -10.65 -1.39
CA SER A 20 2.31 -11.42 -2.47
C SER A 20 3.08 -10.58 -3.50
N PRO A 21 2.70 -9.32 -3.84
CA PRO A 21 3.52 -8.46 -4.69
C PRO A 21 4.94 -8.21 -4.17
N TRP A 22 5.12 -8.20 -2.85
CA TRP A 22 6.39 -7.90 -2.19
C TRP A 22 7.09 -9.13 -1.60
N LEU A 23 6.38 -10.24 -1.49
CA LEU A 23 6.89 -11.52 -0.98
C LEU A 23 6.57 -12.65 -1.97
N PRO A 24 7.15 -12.63 -3.20
CA PRO A 24 6.79 -13.57 -4.26
C PRO A 24 7.16 -15.03 -3.95
N GLU A 25 8.12 -15.25 -3.03
CA GLU A 25 8.54 -16.58 -2.60
C GLU A 25 7.65 -17.16 -1.49
N ARG A 26 6.73 -16.37 -0.93
CA ARG A 26 5.85 -16.81 0.16
C ARG A 26 4.66 -17.57 -0.40
N ASP A 27 4.46 -18.78 0.10
CA ASP A 27 3.26 -19.57 -0.22
C ASP A 27 1.98 -18.85 0.22
N ILE A 28 1.01 -18.79 -0.69
CA ILE A 28 -0.31 -18.21 -0.40
C ILE A 28 -1.18 -19.27 0.27
N SER A 29 -1.58 -19.02 1.52
CA SER A 29 -2.49 -19.90 2.24
C SER A 29 -3.89 -19.97 1.59
N ASN A 30 -4.55 -21.09 1.81
CA ASN A 30 -5.98 -21.28 1.51
C ASN A 30 -6.88 -21.12 2.75
N ILE A 31 -6.30 -20.84 3.91
CA ILE A 31 -6.98 -20.71 5.20
C ILE A 31 -7.34 -19.25 5.43
N TYR A 32 -8.63 -18.98 5.65
CA TYR A 32 -9.11 -17.69 6.14
C TYR A 32 -9.34 -17.81 7.65
N LEU A 33 -8.50 -17.18 8.47
CA LEU A 33 -8.67 -17.16 9.93
C LEU A 33 -9.97 -16.46 10.31
N ARG A 34 -10.29 -15.39 9.56
CA ARG A 34 -11.57 -14.69 9.63
C ARG A 34 -12.35 -14.90 8.33
N GLN A 35 -13.52 -15.54 8.42
CA GLN A 35 -14.30 -15.92 7.24
C GLN A 35 -14.96 -14.71 6.55
N LEU A 36 -16.15 -14.30 6.99
CA LEU A 36 -16.84 -13.14 6.41
C LEU A 36 -16.47 -11.85 7.17
N PRO A 37 -16.29 -10.72 6.49
CA PRO A 37 -16.52 -10.51 5.04
C PRO A 37 -15.35 -10.95 4.16
N TYR A 38 -14.16 -11.13 4.73
CA TYR A 38 -12.87 -11.25 4.04
C TYR A 38 -12.81 -12.27 2.91
N ARG A 39 -13.36 -13.47 3.11
CA ARG A 39 -13.41 -14.53 2.11
C ARG A 39 -14.18 -14.16 0.84
N LYS A 40 -15.11 -13.18 0.89
CA LYS A 40 -15.81 -12.71 -0.32
C LYS A 40 -14.86 -12.06 -1.34
N LEU A 41 -13.71 -11.55 -0.90
CA LEU A 41 -12.69 -10.95 -1.77
C LEU A 41 -12.04 -11.97 -2.71
N ASP A 42 -12.12 -13.28 -2.43
CA ASP A 42 -11.64 -14.34 -3.34
C ASP A 42 -12.17 -14.16 -4.77
N LYS A 43 -13.44 -13.77 -4.89
CA LYS A 43 -14.08 -13.55 -6.18
C LYS A 43 -13.45 -12.40 -6.96
N ILE A 44 -12.94 -11.39 -6.27
CA ILE A 44 -12.32 -10.21 -6.87
C ILE A 44 -10.91 -10.55 -7.34
N PHE A 45 -10.14 -11.27 -6.50
CA PHE A 45 -8.81 -11.77 -6.88
C PHE A 45 -8.86 -12.71 -8.09
N ALA A 46 -9.87 -13.58 -8.15
CA ALA A 46 -10.05 -14.53 -9.26
C ALA A 46 -10.70 -13.93 -10.52
N ALA A 47 -11.26 -12.71 -10.43
CA ALA A 47 -11.95 -12.08 -11.55
C ALA A 47 -11.01 -11.41 -12.54
N LYS A 48 -11.49 -11.32 -13.79
CA LYS A 48 -10.89 -10.47 -14.82
C LYS A 48 -10.98 -9.00 -14.41
N GLU A 49 -10.02 -8.21 -14.87
CA GLU A 49 -9.92 -6.77 -14.57
C GLU A 49 -11.24 -6.01 -14.80
N GLU A 50 -11.90 -6.26 -15.93
CA GLU A 50 -13.19 -5.66 -16.32
C GLU A 50 -14.34 -5.91 -15.33
N ASP A 51 -14.31 -7.03 -14.60
CA ASP A 51 -15.36 -7.43 -13.67
C ASP A 51 -15.08 -6.96 -12.22
N ARG A 52 -13.82 -6.67 -11.90
CA ARG A 52 -13.38 -6.32 -10.53
C ARG A 52 -14.12 -5.11 -9.96
N PRO A 53 -14.35 -3.99 -10.68
CA PRO A 53 -15.05 -2.84 -10.11
C PRO A 53 -16.45 -3.18 -9.63
N LYS A 54 -17.20 -3.94 -10.43
CA LYS A 54 -18.57 -4.34 -10.10
C LYS A 54 -18.61 -5.29 -8.90
N LEU A 55 -17.67 -6.22 -8.82
CA LEU A 55 -17.56 -7.15 -7.70
C LEU A 55 -17.14 -6.45 -6.40
N MET A 56 -16.20 -5.50 -6.46
CA MET A 56 -15.82 -4.68 -5.30
C MET A 56 -16.98 -3.80 -4.83
N SER A 57 -17.71 -3.21 -5.77
CA SER A 57 -18.94 -2.45 -5.50
C SER A 57 -19.97 -3.31 -4.74
N GLN A 58 -20.21 -4.55 -5.18
CA GLN A 58 -21.09 -5.47 -4.47
C GLN A 58 -20.56 -5.87 -3.08
N TYR A 59 -19.25 -6.12 -2.97
CA TYR A 59 -18.62 -6.44 -1.69
C TYR A 59 -18.87 -5.34 -0.65
N LEU A 60 -18.70 -4.07 -1.04
CA LEU A 60 -18.92 -2.92 -0.16
C LEU A 60 -20.38 -2.77 0.29
N ASP A 61 -21.36 -3.07 -0.58
CA ASP A 61 -22.78 -3.07 -0.19
C ASP A 61 -23.09 -4.11 0.88
N GLU A 62 -22.42 -5.25 0.81
CA GLU A 62 -22.63 -6.37 1.72
C GLU A 62 -21.74 -6.30 2.96
N TRP A 63 -20.71 -5.44 2.96
CA TRP A 63 -19.60 -5.47 3.92
C TRP A 63 -20.08 -5.47 5.37
N TYR A 64 -20.79 -4.43 5.79
CA TYR A 64 -21.24 -4.30 7.19
C TYR A 64 -22.16 -5.45 7.60
N GLY A 65 -23.06 -5.86 6.71
CA GLY A 65 -23.97 -6.97 6.95
C GLY A 65 -23.27 -8.33 7.03
N ALA A 66 -22.19 -8.52 6.28
CA ALA A 66 -21.36 -9.71 6.31
C ALA A 66 -20.41 -9.73 7.52
N SER A 67 -20.06 -8.56 8.06
CA SER A 67 -19.22 -8.39 9.26
C SER A 67 -19.93 -8.66 10.59
N LYS A 68 -21.17 -9.13 10.61
CA LYS A 68 -21.95 -9.37 11.85
C LYS A 68 -21.27 -10.22 12.93
N ARG A 69 -20.31 -11.06 12.54
CA ARG A 69 -19.55 -11.94 13.46
C ARG A 69 -18.21 -11.33 13.89
N GLU A 70 -17.85 -10.17 13.36
CA GLU A 70 -16.59 -9.51 13.67
C GLU A 70 -16.70 -8.63 14.93
N PRO A 71 -15.63 -8.52 15.73
CA PRO A 71 -15.66 -7.79 17.00
C PRO A 71 -15.98 -6.29 16.87
N TYR A 72 -15.78 -5.71 15.69
CA TYR A 72 -16.08 -4.31 15.42
C TYR A 72 -17.54 -4.06 15.01
N HIS A 73 -18.33 -5.09 14.70
CA HIS A 73 -19.74 -4.90 14.37
C HIS A 73 -20.48 -4.27 15.56
N ASP A 74 -21.37 -3.31 15.28
CA ASP A 74 -22.07 -2.53 16.30
C ASP A 74 -21.19 -1.75 17.29
N ARG A 75 -19.87 -1.62 17.03
CA ARG A 75 -18.96 -0.84 17.88
C ARG A 75 -19.35 0.64 18.01
N HIS A 76 -20.12 1.19 17.07
CA HIS A 76 -20.72 2.53 17.18
C HIS A 76 -21.67 2.69 18.37
N LYS A 77 -22.13 1.59 18.99
CA LYS A 77 -22.96 1.59 20.22
C LYS A 77 -22.13 1.67 21.51
N SER A 78 -20.81 1.65 21.40
CA SER A 78 -19.85 1.74 22.51
C SER A 78 -19.32 3.16 22.68
N SER A 79 -18.70 3.46 23.83
CA SER A 79 -18.00 4.72 24.08
C SER A 79 -16.74 4.92 23.22
N PHE A 80 -16.21 3.85 22.63
CA PHE A 80 -15.06 3.90 21.73
C PHE A 80 -15.44 3.36 20.34
N PHE A 81 -15.57 4.29 19.38
CA PHE A 81 -15.91 3.99 17.99
C PHE A 81 -14.86 4.62 17.04
N PRO A 82 -13.90 3.83 16.51
CA PRO A 82 -12.88 4.33 15.60
C PRO A 82 -13.39 4.56 14.16
N GLY A 83 -14.69 4.35 13.90
CA GLY A 83 -15.27 4.38 12.58
C GLY A 83 -15.41 2.99 11.95
N TYR A 84 -15.98 2.96 10.75
CA TYR A 84 -16.11 1.76 9.94
C TYR A 84 -15.32 1.94 8.65
N TRP A 85 -14.27 1.14 8.53
CA TRP A 85 -13.29 1.26 7.45
C TRP A 85 -12.97 -0.12 6.91
N SER A 86 -13.33 -0.39 5.66
CA SER A 86 -12.89 -1.60 4.95
C SER A 86 -11.48 -1.34 4.40
N LEU A 87 -10.48 -1.49 5.26
CA LEU A 87 -9.08 -1.30 4.90
C LEU A 87 -8.63 -2.34 3.86
N GLU A 88 -9.17 -3.55 3.95
CA GLU A 88 -8.95 -4.62 2.99
C GLU A 88 -9.49 -4.26 1.59
N ALA A 89 -10.65 -3.62 1.46
CA ALA A 89 -11.17 -3.21 0.15
C ALA A 89 -10.26 -2.15 -0.50
N ALA A 90 -9.72 -1.23 0.29
CA ALA A 90 -8.76 -0.25 -0.18
C ALA A 90 -7.44 -0.90 -0.63
N ALA A 91 -6.88 -1.78 0.20
CA ALA A 91 -5.66 -2.50 -0.15
C ALA A 91 -5.83 -3.33 -1.44
N VAL A 92 -6.93 -4.09 -1.57
CA VAL A 92 -7.25 -4.86 -2.79
C VAL A 92 -7.42 -3.94 -4.00
N THR A 93 -8.07 -2.78 -3.84
CA THR A 93 -8.24 -1.81 -4.93
C THR A 93 -6.89 -1.31 -5.45
N VAL A 94 -5.95 -1.01 -4.55
CA VAL A 94 -4.60 -0.53 -4.91
C VAL A 94 -3.81 -1.66 -5.58
N ILE A 95 -3.74 -2.83 -4.95
CA ILE A 95 -2.93 -3.97 -5.43
C ILE A 95 -3.42 -4.48 -6.79
N LEU A 96 -4.74 -4.60 -6.98
CA LEU A 96 -5.32 -5.10 -8.22
C LEU A 96 -5.64 -4.02 -9.26
N ARG A 97 -5.25 -2.76 -8.99
CA ARG A 97 -5.44 -1.61 -9.89
C ARG A 97 -6.88 -1.42 -10.34
N ILE A 98 -7.82 -1.64 -9.42
CA ILE A 98 -9.24 -1.57 -9.75
C ILE A 98 -9.60 -0.09 -9.95
N ASP A 99 -10.27 0.24 -11.06
CA ASP A 99 -10.94 1.52 -11.22
C ASP A 99 -12.09 1.61 -10.20
N ASP A 100 -11.93 2.50 -9.23
CA ASP A 100 -12.85 2.66 -8.12
C ASP A 100 -13.98 3.66 -8.39
N GLY A 101 -14.03 4.25 -9.58
CA GLY A 101 -14.99 5.30 -9.92
C GLY A 101 -16.45 4.98 -9.57
N ILE A 102 -16.88 3.72 -9.75
CA ILE A 102 -18.28 3.31 -9.51
C ILE A 102 -18.62 3.00 -8.05
N TYR A 103 -17.63 2.89 -7.16
CA TYR A 103 -17.85 2.56 -5.74
C TYR A 103 -17.15 3.53 -4.79
N ARG A 104 -16.55 4.59 -5.33
CA ARG A 104 -15.78 5.59 -4.61
C ARG A 104 -16.53 6.28 -3.47
N ASP A 105 -17.82 6.50 -3.65
CA ASP A 105 -18.68 7.15 -2.66
C ASP A 105 -19.47 6.17 -1.79
N LYS A 106 -19.18 4.86 -1.88
CA LYS A 106 -19.81 3.86 -1.01
C LYS A 106 -19.34 4.00 0.42
N SER A 107 -20.24 3.68 1.34
CA SER A 107 -19.93 3.62 2.76
C SER A 107 -18.76 2.67 3.04
N TYR A 108 -18.00 2.99 4.08
CA TYR A 108 -16.88 2.18 4.59
C TYR A 108 -15.63 2.12 3.69
N TYR A 109 -15.71 2.56 2.44
CA TYR A 109 -14.57 2.60 1.52
C TYR A 109 -13.69 3.84 1.78
N PRO A 110 -12.42 3.68 2.18
CA PRO A 110 -11.57 4.82 2.50
C PRO A 110 -10.87 5.37 1.24
N LYS A 111 -11.64 6.05 0.38
CA LYS A 111 -11.14 6.59 -0.90
C LYS A 111 -9.89 7.47 -0.77
N ASP A 112 -9.82 8.29 0.28
CA ASP A 112 -8.70 9.20 0.49
C ASP A 112 -7.40 8.43 0.81
N LEU A 113 -7.49 7.28 1.48
CA LEU A 113 -6.34 6.40 1.70
C LEU A 113 -5.91 5.71 0.40
N VAL A 114 -6.84 5.37 -0.47
CA VAL A 114 -6.53 4.82 -1.80
C VAL A 114 -5.85 5.86 -2.67
N ASP A 115 -6.33 7.12 -2.65
CA ASP A 115 -5.69 8.22 -3.36
C ASP A 115 -4.29 8.51 -2.83
N PHE A 116 -4.16 8.57 -1.50
CA PHE A 116 -2.87 8.73 -0.86
C PHE A 116 -1.93 7.60 -1.26
N ALA A 117 -2.36 6.34 -1.18
CA ALA A 117 -1.57 5.20 -1.62
C ALA A 117 -1.17 5.34 -3.10
N ARG A 118 -2.09 5.64 -4.01
CA ARG A 118 -1.76 5.87 -5.43
C ARG A 118 -0.79 7.04 -5.63
N SER A 119 -0.78 8.05 -4.75
CA SER A 119 0.17 9.17 -4.80
C SER A 119 1.57 8.81 -4.30
N GLN A 120 1.68 7.84 -3.39
CA GLN A 120 2.94 7.44 -2.75
C GLN A 120 3.57 6.18 -3.35
N TYR A 121 2.75 5.25 -3.86
CA TYR A 121 3.21 3.94 -4.33
C TYR A 121 3.81 4.02 -5.73
N THR A 122 5.04 3.52 -5.81
CA THR A 122 5.77 3.15 -7.03
C THR A 122 4.85 2.37 -7.99
N PRO A 123 4.92 2.63 -9.31
CA PRO A 123 4.19 1.81 -10.27
C PRO A 123 4.52 0.33 -10.07
N LEU A 124 3.50 -0.50 -9.86
CA LEU A 124 3.61 -1.95 -10.06
C LEU A 124 3.58 -2.25 -11.58
N ASP A 125 4.06 -3.37 -12.06
CA ASP A 125 3.91 -3.71 -13.48
C ASP A 125 2.47 -4.23 -13.72
N GLN A 126 2.18 -4.63 -14.96
CA GLN A 126 0.87 -5.23 -15.30
C GLN A 126 0.62 -6.57 -14.60
N GLN A 127 1.65 -7.19 -14.01
CA GLN A 127 1.57 -8.47 -13.29
C GLN A 127 1.56 -8.29 -11.75
N GLY A 128 1.64 -7.06 -11.25
CA GLY A 128 1.64 -6.78 -9.81
C GLY A 128 2.99 -7.03 -9.15
N ASN A 129 4.09 -7.13 -9.90
CA ASN A 129 5.43 -6.99 -9.33
C ASN A 129 5.72 -5.50 -9.16
N THR A 130 6.64 -5.12 -8.28
CA THR A 130 7.23 -3.78 -8.36
C THR A 130 7.75 -3.58 -9.79
N GLU A 131 7.25 -2.59 -10.56
CA GLU A 131 8.11 -2.09 -11.65
C GLU A 131 9.39 -1.73 -10.94
N SER A 132 10.48 -2.32 -11.43
CA SER A 132 11.82 -1.98 -10.97
C SER A 132 11.84 -0.49 -10.67
N ASP A 133 12.23 -0.17 -9.45
CA ASP A 133 12.52 1.17 -8.95
C ASP A 133 13.72 1.78 -9.70
N ASP A 134 13.83 1.53 -11.00
CA ASP A 134 14.86 1.98 -11.94
C ASP A 134 14.66 3.47 -12.30
N THR A 135 13.74 4.15 -11.61
CA THR A 135 13.44 5.57 -11.85
C THR A 135 13.49 6.46 -10.60
N ARG A 136 13.80 5.94 -9.41
CA ARG A 136 14.11 6.79 -8.25
C ARG A 136 15.32 6.26 -7.53
N LEU A 137 16.50 6.59 -8.06
CA LEU A 137 17.74 6.38 -7.32
C LEU A 137 17.63 7.08 -5.96
N ARG A 138 17.89 6.34 -4.88
CA ARG A 138 17.92 6.86 -3.51
C ARG A 138 19.33 6.75 -2.94
N CYS A 139 19.72 7.70 -2.11
CA CYS A 139 21.04 7.72 -1.47
C CYS A 139 20.94 8.33 -0.06
N VAL A 140 21.55 7.71 0.95
CA VAL A 140 21.52 8.19 2.33
C VAL A 140 22.61 9.25 2.54
N ALA A 141 22.37 10.23 3.43
CA ALA A 141 23.40 11.18 3.80
C ALA A 141 24.66 10.48 4.34
N GLY A 142 25.82 10.93 3.87
CA GLY A 142 27.12 10.30 4.13
C GLY A 142 27.53 9.25 3.09
N GLU A 143 26.61 8.76 2.26
CA GLU A 143 26.94 7.88 1.14
C GLU A 143 27.36 8.65 -0.11
N ILE A 144 27.99 7.95 -1.06
CA ILE A 144 28.43 8.51 -2.33
C ILE A 144 27.25 8.54 -3.30
N CYS A 145 27.04 9.68 -3.95
CA CYS A 145 26.03 9.88 -4.97
C CYS A 145 26.25 8.89 -6.13
N PRO A 146 25.28 8.00 -6.40
CA PRO A 146 25.45 6.95 -7.40
C PRO A 146 25.36 7.48 -8.83
N GLN A 147 24.74 8.65 -9.05
CA GLN A 147 24.51 9.22 -10.38
C GLN A 147 24.36 10.75 -10.33
N SER A 148 24.98 11.45 -11.29
CA SER A 148 24.79 12.90 -11.44
C SER A 148 23.34 13.25 -11.80
N GLY A 149 22.79 14.31 -11.20
CA GLY A 149 21.46 14.80 -11.52
C GLY A 149 20.88 15.71 -10.43
N GLU A 150 19.59 16.07 -10.58
CA GLU A 150 18.86 16.80 -9.55
C GLU A 150 18.34 15.84 -8.49
N TRP A 151 18.64 16.09 -7.21
CA TRP A 151 18.13 15.30 -6.10
C TRP A 151 17.34 16.18 -5.13
N TYR A 152 16.39 15.59 -4.42
CA TYR A 152 15.62 16.27 -3.38
C TYR A 152 15.49 15.39 -2.13
N SER A 153 15.18 16.00 -0.99
CA SER A 153 14.92 15.28 0.24
C SER A 153 13.70 15.84 0.98
N PRO A 154 12.85 15.02 1.59
CA PRO A 154 11.88 15.52 2.56
C PRO A 154 12.58 16.33 3.68
N ALA A 155 13.79 15.92 4.07
CA ALA A 155 14.59 16.59 5.09
C ALA A 155 15.00 18.02 4.73
N ASN A 156 15.04 18.37 3.44
CA ASN A 156 15.39 19.71 2.95
C ASN A 156 14.18 20.49 2.40
N ASN A 157 12.97 20.23 2.90
CA ASN A 157 11.73 20.83 2.41
C ASN A 157 11.46 20.54 0.93
N MET A 158 11.92 19.40 0.40
CA MET A 158 11.75 18.99 -0.99
C MET A 158 12.43 19.92 -2.00
N GLU A 159 13.44 20.68 -1.59
CA GLU A 159 14.22 21.53 -2.50
C GLU A 159 15.11 20.66 -3.39
N LYS A 160 15.07 20.93 -4.70
CA LYS A 160 15.94 20.26 -5.68
C LYS A 160 17.36 20.81 -5.62
N ARG A 161 18.33 19.92 -5.70
CA ARG A 161 19.74 20.26 -5.66
C ARG A 161 20.53 19.30 -6.55
N HIS A 162 21.35 19.86 -7.43
CA HIS A 162 22.25 19.08 -8.27
C HIS A 162 23.36 18.43 -7.44
N PHE A 163 23.63 17.15 -7.72
CA PHE A 163 24.81 16.43 -7.22
C PHE A 163 25.49 15.71 -8.37
N ASP A 164 26.80 15.61 -8.31
CA ASP A 164 27.59 14.80 -9.24
C ASP A 164 27.82 13.38 -8.72
N GLN A 165 27.92 12.41 -9.64
CA GLN A 165 28.31 11.06 -9.30
C GLN A 165 29.68 11.06 -8.61
N GLY A 166 29.76 10.43 -7.43
CA GLY A 166 30.99 10.44 -6.63
C GLY A 166 30.98 11.45 -5.47
N GLU A 167 30.05 12.39 -5.42
CA GLU A 167 29.93 13.34 -4.30
C GLU A 167 29.30 12.72 -3.06
N THR A 168 29.73 13.11 -1.86
CA THR A 168 29.09 12.66 -0.62
C THR A 168 27.79 13.42 -0.39
N MET A 169 26.69 12.68 -0.20
CA MET A 169 25.38 13.27 0.07
C MET A 169 25.36 13.99 1.43
N PRO A 170 24.93 15.26 1.49
CA PRO A 170 24.96 16.03 2.72
C PRO A 170 23.82 15.63 3.66
N GLU A 171 24.10 15.67 4.96
CA GLU A 171 23.10 15.54 6.00
C GLU A 171 22.41 16.89 6.25
N THR A 172 21.09 16.88 6.47
CA THR A 172 20.36 18.07 6.92
C THR A 172 20.20 18.01 8.44
N PRO A 173 21.00 18.78 9.21
CA PRO A 173 20.94 18.74 10.67
C PRO A 173 19.60 19.31 11.18
N ASN A 174 19.10 18.74 12.28
CA ASN A 174 17.86 19.16 12.95
C ASN A 174 16.59 19.12 12.08
N ASN A 175 16.50 18.16 11.15
CA ASN A 175 15.28 17.94 10.39
C ASN A 175 14.26 17.10 11.20
N PRO A 176 12.94 17.30 11.04
CA PRO A 176 11.92 16.54 11.77
C PRO A 176 11.71 15.09 11.29
N TRP A 177 12.42 14.64 10.25
CA TRP A 177 12.26 13.33 9.60
C TRP A 177 13.33 12.29 9.98
N GLY A 178 14.34 12.65 10.78
CA GLY A 178 15.41 11.74 11.19
C GLY A 178 16.55 11.68 10.15
N GLU A 179 16.88 10.48 9.67
CA GLU A 179 17.96 10.30 8.69
C GLU A 179 17.63 11.03 7.37
N THR A 180 18.63 11.74 6.82
CA THR A 180 18.46 12.46 5.54
C THR A 180 18.62 11.49 4.38
N ILE A 181 17.53 11.24 3.64
CA ILE A 181 17.53 10.42 2.43
C ILE A 181 17.27 11.31 1.22
N TRP A 182 18.13 11.20 0.22
CA TRP A 182 18.04 11.92 -1.06
C TRP A 182 17.43 11.03 -2.14
N TYR A 183 16.59 11.62 -2.98
CA TYR A 183 15.91 10.97 -4.10
C TYR A 183 16.24 11.71 -5.39
N LEU A 184 16.71 10.99 -6.41
CA LEU A 184 16.97 11.54 -7.73
C LEU A 184 15.64 11.91 -8.39
N ASP A 185 15.57 13.14 -8.88
CA ASP A 185 14.46 13.67 -9.64
C ASP A 185 14.63 13.32 -11.12
N LEU A 186 13.68 12.55 -11.65
CA LEU A 186 13.62 12.18 -13.05
C LEU A 186 12.57 12.96 -13.85
N SER A 187 12.03 14.05 -13.29
CA SER A 187 11.18 14.95 -14.07
C SER A 187 12.03 15.75 -15.08
N ASN A 188 12.06 15.28 -16.33
CA ASN A 188 12.46 16.08 -17.50
C ASN A 188 11.39 17.13 -17.83
#